data_AF-A0A5K7YT86-F1
#
_entry.id   AF-A0A5K7YT86-F1
#
_cell.length_a   1.000
_cell.length_b   1.000
_cell.length_c   1.000
_cell.angle_alpha   90.00
_cell.angle_beta   90.00
_cell.angle_gamma   90.00
#
_symmetry.space_group_name_H-M   'P 1'
#
loop_
_entity.id
_entity.type
_entity.pdbx_description
1 polymer ?
#
loop_
_entity_poly.entity_id
_entity_poly.type
_entity_poly.pdbx_seq_one_letter_code
_entity_poly.pdbx_strand_id
1 'polypeptide(L)'
;MTISNSKNKIKVWDIPVRMFHWALVVLIVFQVVTAEVEGRGFALHIFFGYGVLFLILFRFIWGFWGTGYAQFSEFLRSWPVVKQYTIQLLKFSPPRFIGHNPLGGWMIVLLLLGLMVQVITGLPAGSDEAVGPWASLLSAHAGESMAEFHEAFSIVLLCLIAIHIGGVIADWMLTGENLVKAMFTGQKESAGDENPPYQKKVKAPMKNLIFSFCLALILTAALSPAGFAPGNGNARQQGGTQGWKSEARGMLSADEIKRHLEGLGYTKIKEIDFEDGKVEVKATDAQGRMAELYLDPATGQIMRDH
;
A
#
# COMPACT_ATOMS: atom_id res chain seq x y z
N MET A 1 -2.28 -53.05 -22.65
CA MET A 1 -2.41 -52.31 -21.38
C MET A 1 -2.22 -50.82 -21.65
N THR A 2 -3.30 -50.05 -21.71
CA THR A 2 -3.24 -48.58 -21.77
C THR A 2 -3.09 -48.06 -20.35
N ILE A 3 -1.90 -47.55 -19.99
CA ILE A 3 -1.71 -46.79 -18.75
C ILE A 3 -2.52 -45.51 -18.90
N SER A 4 -3.71 -45.44 -18.29
CA SER A 4 -4.44 -44.18 -18.19
C SER A 4 -3.65 -43.27 -17.27
N ASN A 5 -2.90 -42.32 -17.86
CA ASN A 5 -2.20 -41.28 -17.12
C ASN A 5 -3.25 -40.26 -16.61
N SER A 6 -4.05 -40.66 -15.62
CA SER A 6 -5.02 -39.77 -14.99
C SER A 6 -4.24 -38.79 -14.12
N LYS A 7 -3.97 -37.60 -14.65
CA LYS A 7 -3.43 -36.49 -13.87
C LYS A 7 -4.37 -36.18 -12.71
N ASN A 8 -4.02 -36.62 -11.51
CA ASN A 8 -4.81 -36.33 -10.32
C ASN A 8 -4.64 -34.86 -9.95
N LYS A 9 -5.74 -34.11 -9.96
CA LYS A 9 -5.75 -32.70 -9.55
C LYS A 9 -5.88 -32.63 -8.03
N ILE A 10 -4.86 -32.11 -7.37
CA ILE A 10 -4.86 -31.90 -5.91
C ILE A 10 -5.19 -30.45 -5.60
N LYS A 11 -6.07 -30.21 -4.61
CA LYS A 11 -6.45 -28.87 -4.20
C LYS A 11 -5.41 -28.33 -3.20
N VAL A 12 -4.64 -27.34 -3.63
CA VAL A 12 -3.47 -26.83 -2.89
C VAL A 12 -3.79 -25.50 -2.22
N TRP A 13 -4.37 -24.54 -2.94
CA TRP A 13 -4.66 -23.22 -2.40
C TRP A 13 -6.15 -23.03 -2.11
N ASP A 14 -6.44 -22.55 -0.91
CA ASP A 14 -7.78 -22.16 -0.46
C ASP A 14 -8.25 -20.87 -1.15
N ILE A 15 -9.56 -20.66 -1.15
CA ILE A 15 -10.18 -19.49 -1.80
C ILE A 15 -9.69 -18.18 -1.16
N PRO A 16 -9.62 -18.03 0.18
CA PRO A 16 -9.15 -16.79 0.82
C PRO A 16 -7.76 -16.35 0.35
N VAL A 17 -6.78 -17.26 0.28
CA VAL A 17 -5.42 -16.93 -0.17
C VAL A 17 -5.39 -16.47 -1.62
N ARG A 18 -6.18 -17.09 -2.50
CA ARG A 18 -6.25 -16.71 -3.92
C ARG A 18 -6.93 -15.36 -4.11
N MET A 19 -8.02 -15.12 -3.40
CA MET A 19 -8.70 -13.81 -3.41
C MET A 19 -7.78 -12.71 -2.89
N PHE A 20 -7.10 -12.95 -1.76
CA PHE A 20 -6.09 -12.04 -1.24
C PHE A 20 -5.01 -11.73 -2.28
N HIS A 21 -4.42 -12.75 -2.90
CA HIS A 21 -3.33 -12.56 -3.85
C HIS A 21 -3.75 -11.71 -5.04
N TRP A 22 -4.86 -12.06 -5.71
CA TRP A 22 -5.31 -11.31 -6.88
C TRP A 22 -5.83 -9.92 -6.55
N ALA A 23 -6.47 -9.74 -5.39
CA ALA A 23 -6.82 -8.42 -4.90
C ALA A 23 -5.56 -7.57 -4.65
N LEU A 24 -4.52 -8.15 -4.03
CA LEU A 24 -3.26 -7.47 -3.80
C LEU A 24 -2.59 -7.08 -5.12
N VAL A 25 -2.50 -7.98 -6.09
CA VAL A 25 -1.95 -7.68 -7.44
C VAL A 25 -2.66 -6.49 -8.07
N VAL A 26 -4.00 -6.49 -8.06
CA VAL A 26 -4.80 -5.39 -8.61
C VAL A 26 -4.54 -4.08 -7.86
N LEU A 27 -4.50 -4.11 -6.53
CA LEU A 27 -4.21 -2.91 -5.74
C LEU A 27 -2.80 -2.37 -5.98
N ILE A 28 -1.79 -3.23 -6.12
CA ILE A 28 -0.42 -2.80 -6.44
C ILE A 28 -0.34 -2.13 -7.81
N VAL A 29 -1.06 -2.64 -8.81
CA VAL A 29 -1.16 -1.97 -10.12
C VAL A 29 -1.76 -0.57 -9.96
N PHE A 30 -2.84 -0.43 -9.19
CA PHE A 30 -3.42 0.90 -8.92
C PHE A 30 -2.44 1.79 -8.17
N GLN A 31 -1.77 1.31 -7.13
CA GLN A 31 -0.77 2.07 -6.37
C GLN A 31 0.30 2.68 -7.27
N VAL A 32 0.87 1.89 -8.17
CA VAL A 32 1.91 2.35 -9.11
C VAL A 32 1.34 3.37 -10.09
N VAL A 33 0.16 3.12 -10.66
CA VAL A 33 -0.46 4.03 -11.64
C VAL A 33 -0.85 5.36 -10.99
N THR A 34 -1.26 5.37 -9.73
CA THR A 34 -1.73 6.58 -9.04
C THR A 34 -0.62 7.33 -8.29
N ALA A 35 0.58 6.77 -8.14
CA ALA A 35 1.65 7.32 -7.30
C ALA A 35 2.10 8.72 -7.77
N GLU A 36 2.20 8.95 -9.07
CA GLU A 36 2.70 10.21 -9.66
C GLU A 36 1.55 11.16 -10.07
N VAL A 37 0.29 10.80 -9.80
CA VAL A 37 -0.86 11.56 -10.29
C VAL A 37 -1.34 12.52 -9.21
N GLU A 38 -1.26 13.82 -9.46
CA GLU A 38 -1.72 14.84 -8.52
C GLU A 38 -3.25 14.84 -8.30
N GLY A 39 -3.68 15.48 -7.20
CA GLY A 39 -5.08 15.71 -6.88
C GLY A 39 -5.86 14.41 -6.63
N ARG A 40 -6.85 14.10 -7.48
CA ARG A 40 -7.69 12.89 -7.29
C ARG A 40 -6.90 11.60 -7.42
N GLY A 41 -5.83 11.58 -8.23
CA GLY A 41 -4.94 10.43 -8.33
C GLY A 41 -4.28 10.10 -7.01
N PHE A 42 -3.69 11.11 -6.36
CA PHE A 42 -3.06 10.98 -5.06
C PHE A 42 -4.05 10.52 -3.98
N ALA A 43 -5.28 11.06 -3.97
CA ALA A 43 -6.33 10.58 -3.06
C ALA A 43 -6.68 9.09 -3.30
N LEU A 44 -6.65 8.63 -4.56
CA LEU A 44 -6.81 7.21 -4.88
C LEU A 44 -5.60 6.38 -4.47
N HIS A 45 -4.38 6.93 -4.58
CA HIS A 45 -3.16 6.29 -4.07
C HIS A 45 -3.28 6.03 -2.57
N ILE A 46 -3.64 7.03 -1.77
CA ILE A 46 -3.85 6.86 -0.32
C ILE A 46 -4.95 5.81 -0.05
N PHE A 47 -6.09 5.90 -0.75
CA PHE A 47 -7.21 4.97 -0.57
C PHE A 47 -6.82 3.51 -0.85
N PHE A 48 -6.19 3.26 -1.99
CA PHE A 48 -5.73 1.92 -2.35
C PHE A 48 -4.59 1.46 -1.44
N GLY A 49 -3.80 2.38 -0.88
CA GLY A 49 -2.76 2.09 0.12
C GLY A 49 -3.36 1.52 1.40
N TYR A 50 -4.47 2.09 1.89
CA TYR A 50 -5.26 1.49 2.98
C TYR A 50 -5.86 0.13 2.60
N GLY A 51 -6.24 -0.07 1.34
CA GLY A 51 -6.64 -1.39 0.82
C GLY A 51 -5.50 -2.41 0.91
N VAL A 52 -4.28 -2.00 0.54
CA VAL A 52 -3.07 -2.84 0.69
C VAL A 52 -2.81 -3.14 2.16
N LEU A 53 -2.86 -2.13 3.05
CA LEU A 53 -2.73 -2.29 4.50
C LEU A 53 -3.70 -3.34 5.05
N PHE A 54 -4.97 -3.24 4.68
CA PHE A 54 -6.00 -4.21 5.06
C PHE A 54 -5.64 -5.63 4.61
N LEU A 55 -5.27 -5.81 3.35
CA LEU A 55 -4.95 -7.11 2.80
C LEU A 55 -3.71 -7.72 3.48
N ILE A 56 -2.64 -6.94 3.70
CA ILE A 56 -1.42 -7.46 4.33
C ILE A 56 -1.68 -7.83 5.79
N LEU A 57 -2.42 -7.02 6.55
CA LEU A 57 -2.82 -7.34 7.92
C LEU A 57 -3.65 -8.62 7.96
N PHE A 58 -4.67 -8.72 7.09
CA PHE A 58 -5.45 -9.94 6.93
C PHE A 58 -4.55 -11.15 6.67
N ARG A 59 -3.59 -11.03 5.75
CA ARG A 59 -2.71 -12.15 5.38
C ARG A 59 -1.77 -12.55 6.51
N PHE A 60 -1.20 -11.59 7.24
CA PHE A 60 -0.36 -11.85 8.41
C PHE A 60 -1.14 -12.62 9.47
N ILE A 61 -2.31 -12.10 9.85
CA ILE A 61 -3.19 -12.71 10.83
C ILE A 61 -3.61 -14.12 10.37
N TRP A 62 -4.01 -14.27 9.10
CA TRP A 62 -4.37 -15.56 8.51
C TRP A 62 -3.19 -16.54 8.43
N GLY A 63 -1.96 -16.04 8.32
CA GLY A 63 -0.76 -16.87 8.22
C GLY A 63 -0.38 -17.58 9.52
N PHE A 64 -0.91 -17.18 10.68
CA PHE A 64 -0.64 -17.85 11.95
C PHE A 64 -1.62 -19.00 12.25
N TRP A 65 -2.90 -18.84 11.95
CA TRP A 65 -3.94 -19.84 12.30
C TRP A 65 -4.93 -20.17 11.18
N GLY A 66 -4.61 -19.79 9.95
CA GLY A 66 -5.38 -20.15 8.76
C GLY A 66 -5.31 -21.64 8.43
N THR A 67 -5.74 -22.03 7.23
CA THR A 67 -5.77 -23.43 6.81
C THR A 67 -4.46 -23.93 6.27
N GLY A 68 -4.01 -25.12 6.71
CA GLY A 68 -2.99 -25.93 6.02
C GLY A 68 -1.89 -25.10 5.35
N TYR A 69 -1.83 -25.13 4.02
CA TYR A 69 -0.81 -24.45 3.20
C TYR A 69 -0.80 -22.91 3.27
N ALA A 70 -1.79 -22.27 3.90
CA ALA A 70 -1.81 -20.83 4.15
C ALA A 70 -0.94 -20.42 5.36
N GLN A 71 -0.61 -21.36 6.26
CA GLN A 71 0.16 -21.07 7.46
C GLN A 71 1.65 -20.90 7.16
N PHE A 72 2.29 -19.91 7.79
CA PHE A 72 3.72 -19.66 7.60
C PHE A 72 4.59 -20.87 7.94
N SER A 73 4.25 -21.60 9.00
CA SER A 73 4.95 -22.82 9.45
C SER A 73 4.92 -23.97 8.43
N GLU A 74 3.93 -24.00 7.55
CA GLU A 74 3.71 -25.11 6.62
C GLU A 74 4.50 -24.93 5.32
N PHE A 75 4.77 -23.67 4.92
CA PHE A 75 5.51 -23.37 3.70
C PHE A 75 6.92 -22.78 3.93
N LEU A 76 7.21 -22.20 5.09
CA LEU A 76 8.57 -21.74 5.40
C LEU A 76 9.45 -22.93 5.72
N ARG A 77 10.45 -23.14 4.86
CA ARG A 77 11.44 -24.20 5.01
C ARG A 77 12.69 -23.66 5.67
N SER A 78 13.37 -24.53 6.43
CA SER A 78 14.61 -24.20 7.11
C SER A 78 15.72 -23.85 6.11
N TRP A 79 16.69 -23.05 6.56
CA TRP A 79 17.78 -22.56 5.72
C TRP A 79 18.56 -23.67 4.97
N PRO A 80 18.87 -24.83 5.56
CA PRO A 80 19.55 -25.90 4.82
C PRO A 80 18.76 -26.40 3.60
N VAL A 81 17.43 -26.49 3.72
CA VAL A 81 16.54 -26.93 2.62
C VAL A 81 16.49 -25.88 1.52
N VAL A 82 16.43 -24.60 1.89
CA VAL A 82 16.48 -23.48 0.94
C VAL A 82 17.78 -23.50 0.16
N LYS A 83 18.93 -23.63 0.85
CA LYS A 83 20.25 -23.70 0.21
C LYS A 83 20.35 -24.87 -0.76
N GLN A 84 19.91 -26.07 -0.36
CA GLN A 84 19.91 -27.24 -1.23
C GLN A 84 19.00 -27.07 -2.45
N TYR A 85 17.83 -26.44 -2.26
CA TYR A 85 16.93 -26.13 -3.36
C TYR A 85 17.55 -25.14 -4.34
N THR A 86 18.18 -24.07 -3.86
CA THR A 86 18.86 -23.09 -4.71
C THR A 86 19.97 -23.74 -5.54
N ILE A 87 20.77 -24.64 -4.95
CA ILE A 87 21.80 -25.39 -5.68
C ILE A 87 21.19 -26.26 -6.78
N GLN A 88 20.07 -26.95 -6.51
CA GLN A 88 19.39 -27.79 -7.49
C GLN A 88 18.72 -26.98 -8.60
N LEU A 89 18.20 -25.80 -8.26
CA LEU A 89 17.64 -24.84 -9.21
C LEU A 89 18.71 -24.31 -10.17
N LEU A 90 19.90 -23.95 -9.65
CA LEU A 90 21.05 -23.54 -10.45
C LEU A 90 21.59 -24.67 -11.35
N LYS A 91 21.28 -25.93 -11.02
CA LYS A 91 21.56 -27.11 -11.83
C LYS A 91 20.43 -27.48 -12.80
N PHE A 92 19.40 -26.63 -12.92
CA PHE A 92 18.22 -26.84 -13.77
C PHE A 92 17.42 -28.14 -13.48
N SER A 93 17.56 -28.69 -12.27
CA SER A 93 16.85 -29.89 -11.82
C SER A 93 16.17 -29.66 -10.47
N PRO A 94 15.23 -28.70 -10.35
CA PRO A 94 14.57 -28.42 -9.08
C PRO A 94 13.61 -29.57 -8.68
N PRO A 95 13.61 -29.98 -7.41
CA PRO A 95 12.65 -30.96 -6.92
C PRO A 95 11.24 -30.36 -6.87
N ARG A 96 10.22 -31.17 -7.16
CA ARG A 96 8.82 -30.72 -7.18
C ARG A 96 8.27 -30.57 -5.77
N PHE A 97 7.56 -29.47 -5.51
CA PHE A 97 6.85 -29.23 -4.25
C PHE A 97 5.35 -29.03 -4.50
N ILE A 98 4.54 -29.69 -3.68
CA ILE A 98 3.07 -29.59 -3.74
C ILE A 98 2.59 -28.18 -3.38
N GLY A 99 3.17 -27.57 -2.35
CA GLY A 99 2.85 -26.20 -1.92
C GLY A 99 3.76 -25.17 -2.60
N HIS A 100 4.36 -24.29 -1.79
CA HIS A 100 5.41 -23.38 -2.23
C HIS A 100 6.75 -24.11 -2.25
N ASN A 101 7.56 -23.84 -3.27
CA ASN A 101 8.97 -24.19 -3.24
C ASN A 101 9.68 -23.36 -2.14
N PRO A 102 10.84 -23.81 -1.61
CA PRO A 102 11.52 -23.15 -0.49
C PRO A 102 11.83 -21.66 -0.74
N LEU A 103 12.29 -21.30 -1.95
CA LEU A 103 12.59 -19.91 -2.31
C LEU A 103 11.32 -19.05 -2.41
N GLY A 104 10.26 -19.58 -3.02
CA GLY A 104 8.96 -18.92 -3.14
C GLY A 104 8.31 -18.67 -1.78
N GLY A 105 8.46 -19.61 -0.83
CA GLY A 105 8.01 -19.41 0.55
C GLY A 105 8.67 -18.20 1.22
N TRP A 106 9.99 -18.06 1.09
CA TRP A 106 10.72 -16.90 1.60
C TRP A 106 10.41 -15.61 0.84
N MET A 107 10.20 -15.69 -0.49
CA MET A 107 9.79 -14.55 -1.30
C MET A 107 8.46 -13.95 -0.82
N ILE A 108 7.49 -14.79 -0.42
CA ILE A 108 6.22 -14.32 0.15
C ILE A 108 6.48 -13.49 1.41
N VAL A 109 7.35 -13.95 2.31
CA VAL A 109 7.67 -13.20 3.54
C VAL A 109 8.39 -11.89 3.22
N LEU A 110 9.35 -11.92 2.30
CA LEU A 110 10.05 -10.71 1.86
C LEU A 110 9.09 -9.68 1.27
N LEU A 111 8.16 -10.10 0.41
CA LEU A 111 7.16 -9.19 -0.18
C LEU A 111 6.17 -8.69 0.88
N LEU A 112 5.70 -9.53 1.79
CA LEU A 112 4.77 -9.10 2.85
C LEU A 112 5.43 -8.09 3.80
N LEU A 113 6.68 -8.32 4.19
CA LEU A 113 7.43 -7.39 5.04
C LEU A 113 7.79 -6.12 4.27
N GLY A 114 8.23 -6.22 3.02
CA GLY A 114 8.51 -5.07 2.17
C GLY A 114 7.26 -4.20 1.96
N LEU A 115 6.11 -4.81 1.67
CA LEU A 115 4.84 -4.10 1.58
C LEU A 115 4.45 -3.44 2.90
N MET A 116 4.71 -4.10 4.03
CA MET A 116 4.47 -3.50 5.35
C MET A 116 5.34 -2.27 5.57
N VAL A 117 6.63 -2.33 5.21
CA VAL A 117 7.54 -1.18 5.26
C VAL A 117 7.03 -0.06 4.37
N GLN A 118 6.68 -0.35 3.12
CA GLN A 118 6.14 0.62 2.16
C GLN A 118 4.89 1.33 2.72
N VAL A 119 3.96 0.57 3.29
CA VAL A 119 2.73 1.14 3.86
C VAL A 119 3.06 1.99 5.10
N ILE A 120 3.91 1.49 6.01
CA ILE A 120 4.28 2.23 7.23
C ILE A 120 4.95 3.56 6.90
N THR A 121 5.82 3.60 5.89
CA THR A 121 6.50 4.83 5.47
C THR A 121 5.57 5.76 4.72
N GLY A 122 4.54 5.22 4.04
CA GLY A 122 3.51 5.99 3.34
C GLY A 122 2.48 6.65 4.24
N LEU A 123 2.21 6.09 5.43
CA LEU A 123 1.22 6.64 6.38
C LEU A 123 1.58 8.04 6.90
N PRO A 124 2.84 8.36 7.24
CA PRO A 124 3.26 9.70 7.63
C PRO A 124 3.81 10.55 6.47
N ALA A 125 4.10 9.96 5.31
CA ALA A 125 4.61 10.66 4.14
C ALA A 125 3.53 11.58 3.56
N GLY A 126 3.68 12.90 3.76
CA GLY A 126 2.74 13.92 3.29
C GLY A 126 2.50 15.00 4.34
N SER A 127 3.58 15.51 4.96
CA SER A 127 3.59 16.35 6.17
C SER A 127 2.67 17.58 6.16
N ASP A 128 2.19 18.05 5.00
CA ASP A 128 1.26 19.19 4.90
C ASP A 128 -0.22 18.79 4.79
N GLU A 129 -0.50 17.54 4.39
CA GLU A 129 -1.85 16.96 4.27
C GLU A 129 -2.00 15.68 5.10
N ALA A 130 -1.08 15.46 6.03
CA ALA A 130 -0.76 14.14 6.56
C ALA A 130 -2.02 13.41 7.05
N VAL A 131 -2.38 12.38 6.28
CA VAL A 131 -3.65 11.66 6.37
C VAL A 131 -3.42 10.41 7.21
N GLY A 132 -3.55 10.55 8.53
CA GLY A 132 -3.52 9.40 9.42
C GLY A 132 -3.28 9.77 10.89
N PRO A 133 -3.55 8.85 11.83
CA PRO A 133 -3.37 9.11 13.27
C PRO A 133 -1.94 9.47 13.70
N TRP A 134 -0.95 9.16 12.85
CA TRP A 134 0.48 9.35 13.15
C TRP A 134 1.10 10.57 12.50
N ALA A 135 0.39 11.20 11.55
CA ALA A 135 0.74 12.46 10.92
C ALA A 135 1.18 13.53 11.93
N SER A 136 0.34 13.76 12.93
CA SER A 136 0.54 14.78 13.96
C SER A 136 1.61 14.43 14.99
N LEU A 137 2.19 13.23 14.94
CA LEU A 137 3.21 12.78 15.89
C LEU A 137 4.64 13.02 15.39
N LEU A 138 4.81 13.33 14.11
CA LEU A 138 6.12 13.52 13.47
C LEU A 138 6.35 14.99 13.14
N SER A 139 7.61 15.43 13.19
CA SER A 139 7.98 16.76 12.67
C SER A 139 7.88 16.78 11.14
N ALA A 140 7.71 17.97 10.55
CA ALA A 140 7.67 18.14 9.09
C ALA A 140 8.86 17.47 8.39
N HIS A 141 10.08 17.71 8.89
CA HIS A 141 11.31 17.10 8.39
C HIS A 141 11.29 15.56 8.42
N ALA A 142 10.69 14.96 9.45
CA ALA A 142 10.58 13.52 9.56
C ALA A 142 9.54 12.96 8.58
N GLY A 143 8.45 13.70 8.32
CA GLY A 143 7.45 13.35 7.31
C GLY A 143 8.02 13.36 5.89
N GLU A 144 8.80 14.39 5.54
CA GLU A 144 9.51 14.51 4.26
C GLU A 144 10.52 13.36 4.07
N SER A 145 11.34 13.08 5.08
CA SER A 145 12.29 11.96 5.06
C SER A 145 11.59 10.61 4.84
N MET A 146 10.40 10.42 5.42
CA MET A 146 9.60 9.20 5.21
C MET A 146 9.04 9.12 3.79
N ALA A 147 8.66 10.26 3.19
CA ALA A 147 8.19 10.32 1.81
C ALA A 147 9.30 9.96 0.81
N GLU A 148 10.49 10.53 0.98
CA GLU A 148 11.67 10.18 0.16
C GLU A 148 12.00 8.69 0.29
N PHE A 149 12.00 8.17 1.52
CA PHE A 149 12.24 6.74 1.74
C PHE A 149 11.14 5.87 1.13
N HIS A 150 9.88 6.28 1.21
CA HIS A 150 8.75 5.58 0.59
C HIS A 150 8.93 5.49 -0.93
N GLU A 151 9.30 6.59 -1.58
CA GLU A 151 9.56 6.62 -3.03
C GLU A 151 10.76 5.71 -3.37
N ALA A 152 11.89 5.87 -2.69
CA ALA A 152 13.09 5.08 -2.95
C ALA A 152 12.88 3.57 -2.71
N PHE A 153 12.16 3.21 -1.64
CA PHE A 153 11.88 1.82 -1.29
C PHE A 153 10.88 1.18 -2.25
N SER A 154 10.00 1.96 -2.89
CA SER A 154 9.08 1.46 -3.92
C SER A 154 9.83 0.77 -5.07
N ILE A 155 10.99 1.30 -5.46
CA ILE A 155 11.83 0.73 -6.53
C ILE A 155 12.38 -0.63 -6.12
N VAL A 156 12.84 -0.76 -4.87
CA VAL A 156 13.30 -2.05 -4.31
C VAL A 156 12.16 -3.06 -4.33
N LEU A 157 10.96 -2.64 -3.92
CA LEU A 157 9.79 -3.50 -3.89
C LEU A 157 9.35 -3.93 -5.30
N LEU A 158 9.38 -3.03 -6.28
CA LEU A 158 9.11 -3.37 -7.68
C LEU A 158 10.14 -4.36 -8.25
N CYS A 159 11.43 -4.20 -7.91
CA CYS A 159 12.46 -5.17 -8.25
C CYS A 159 12.16 -6.55 -7.65
N LEU A 160 11.75 -6.60 -6.38
CA LEU A 160 11.37 -7.85 -5.71
C LEU A 160 10.14 -8.50 -6.38
N ILE A 161 9.14 -7.72 -6.77
CA ILE A 161 7.98 -8.21 -7.52
C ILE A 161 8.40 -8.77 -8.89
N ALA A 162 9.29 -8.08 -9.61
CA ALA A 162 9.83 -8.56 -10.88
C ALA A 162 10.59 -9.89 -10.71
N ILE A 163 11.44 -10.00 -9.68
CA ILE A 163 12.14 -11.25 -9.32
C ILE A 163 11.14 -12.36 -9.00
N HIS A 164 10.09 -12.06 -8.25
CA HIS A 164 9.03 -13.02 -7.93
C HIS A 164 8.35 -13.56 -9.20
N ILE A 165 7.94 -12.67 -10.11
CA ILE A 165 7.32 -13.07 -11.39
C ILE A 165 8.31 -13.89 -12.23
N GLY A 166 9.58 -13.48 -12.30
CA GLY A 166 10.64 -14.23 -12.97
C GLY A 166 10.82 -15.64 -12.39
N GLY A 167 10.79 -15.77 -11.06
CA GLY A 167 10.83 -17.06 -10.37
C GLY A 167 9.64 -17.96 -10.70
N VAL A 168 8.43 -17.40 -10.81
CA VAL A 168 7.22 -18.13 -11.21
C VAL A 168 7.32 -18.63 -12.65
N ILE A 169 7.82 -17.79 -13.56
CA ILE A 169 8.02 -18.15 -14.97
C ILE A 169 9.11 -19.23 -15.09
N ALA A 170 10.24 -19.08 -14.38
CA ALA A 170 11.31 -20.05 -14.37
C ALA A 170 10.85 -21.42 -13.84
N ASP A 171 10.09 -21.44 -12.74
CA ASP A 171 9.51 -22.67 -12.19
C ASP A 171 8.55 -23.33 -13.20
N TRP A 172 7.70 -22.55 -13.88
CA TRP A 172 6.83 -23.07 -14.94
C TRP A 172 7.63 -23.69 -16.10
N MET A 173 8.70 -23.04 -16.55
CA MET A 173 9.54 -23.55 -17.64
C MET A 173 10.30 -24.82 -17.24
N LEU A 174 10.81 -24.91 -16.01
CA LEU A 174 11.63 -26.04 -15.55
C LEU A 174 10.80 -27.24 -15.11
N THR A 175 9.66 -27.01 -14.47
CA THR A 175 8.81 -28.10 -13.95
C THR A 175 7.69 -28.49 -14.90
N GLY A 176 7.32 -27.61 -15.84
CA GLY A 176 6.14 -27.73 -16.69
C GLY A 176 4.82 -27.40 -15.98
N GLU A 177 4.86 -27.00 -14.70
CA GLU A 177 3.67 -26.69 -13.90
C GLU A 177 3.27 -25.22 -14.04
N ASN A 178 2.08 -24.95 -14.56
CA ASN A 178 1.59 -23.57 -14.66
C ASN A 178 1.03 -23.08 -13.31
N LEU A 179 1.91 -22.47 -12.51
CA LEU A 179 1.59 -21.91 -11.20
C LEU A 179 0.53 -20.81 -11.26
N VAL A 180 0.51 -19.98 -12.31
CA VAL A 180 -0.47 -18.90 -12.47
C VAL A 180 -1.88 -19.48 -12.60
N LYS A 181 -2.05 -20.50 -13.45
CA LYS A 181 -3.30 -21.26 -13.59
C LYS A 181 -3.70 -21.91 -12.26
N ALA A 182 -2.72 -22.42 -11.53
CA ALA A 182 -2.92 -23.04 -10.23
C ALA A 182 -3.39 -22.02 -9.17
N MET A 183 -2.97 -20.76 -9.27
CA MET A 183 -3.46 -19.64 -8.44
C MET A 183 -4.87 -19.16 -8.77
N PHE A 184 -5.38 -19.41 -9.98
CA PHE A 184 -6.80 -19.19 -10.28
C PHE A 184 -7.66 -20.37 -9.82
N THR A 185 -7.28 -21.58 -10.23
CA THR A 185 -8.04 -22.82 -10.01
C THR A 185 -7.93 -23.37 -8.59
N GLY A 186 -6.85 -23.05 -7.89
CA GLY A 186 -6.48 -23.63 -6.60
C GLY A 186 -6.01 -25.08 -6.68
N GLN A 187 -5.73 -25.60 -7.88
CA GLN A 187 -5.40 -27.00 -8.11
C GLN A 187 -4.04 -27.14 -8.81
N LYS A 188 -3.22 -28.08 -8.36
CA LYS A 188 -2.00 -28.53 -9.07
C LYS A 188 -2.22 -29.91 -9.67
N GLU A 189 -1.58 -30.17 -10.80
CA GLU A 189 -1.54 -31.49 -11.42
C GLU A 189 -0.47 -32.32 -10.71
N SER A 190 -0.85 -33.40 -10.04
CA SER A 190 0.12 -34.38 -9.56
C SER A 190 0.58 -35.19 -10.77
N ALA A 191 1.90 -35.27 -10.99
CA ALA A 191 2.44 -36.35 -11.79
C ALA A 191 2.01 -37.68 -11.14
N GLY A 192 1.49 -38.60 -11.93
CA GLY A 192 0.98 -39.87 -11.44
C GLY A 192 2.06 -40.66 -10.68
N ASP A 193 1.59 -41.37 -9.66
CA ASP A 193 2.27 -42.37 -8.80
C ASP A 193 2.84 -41.91 -7.45
N GLU A 194 2.72 -40.64 -7.11
CA GLU A 194 3.06 -40.16 -5.76
C GLU A 194 1.79 -39.67 -5.06
N ASN A 195 1.17 -40.51 -4.21
CA ASN A 195 0.21 -39.98 -3.24
C ASN A 195 0.97 -38.93 -2.39
N PRO A 196 0.56 -37.65 -2.39
CA PRO A 196 1.16 -36.65 -1.52
C PRO A 196 1.13 -37.17 -0.08
N PRO A 197 2.26 -37.16 0.67
CA PRO A 197 2.30 -37.71 2.02
C PRO A 197 1.33 -37.02 3.00
N TYR A 198 0.69 -35.92 2.60
CA TYR A 198 -0.13 -35.13 3.50
C TYR A 198 -1.09 -34.18 2.77
N GLN A 199 -2.37 -34.58 2.66
CA GLN A 199 -3.47 -33.65 2.35
C GLN A 199 -4.12 -33.19 3.67
N LYS A 200 -3.60 -32.13 4.29
CA LYS A 200 -4.23 -31.54 5.48
C LYS A 200 -5.51 -30.80 5.09
N LYS A 201 -6.57 -30.94 5.89
CA LYS A 201 -7.91 -30.38 5.62
C LYS A 201 -7.87 -28.93 5.10
N VAL A 202 -8.43 -28.73 3.90
CA VAL A 202 -8.44 -27.46 3.13
C VAL A 202 -9.58 -26.52 3.55
N LYS A 203 -10.49 -26.94 4.44
CA LYS A 203 -11.60 -26.09 4.90
C LYS A 203 -11.24 -25.39 6.21
N ALA A 204 -11.19 -24.06 6.16
CA ALA A 204 -11.00 -23.25 7.35
C ALA A 204 -12.25 -23.34 8.23
N PRO A 205 -12.12 -23.37 9.56
CA PRO A 205 -13.24 -23.01 10.40
C PRO A 205 -13.63 -21.56 10.05
N MET A 206 -14.86 -21.37 9.55
CA MET A 206 -15.39 -20.07 9.10
C MET A 206 -15.21 -18.96 10.16
N LYS A 207 -15.22 -19.34 11.45
CA LYS A 207 -14.93 -18.46 12.58
C LYS A 207 -13.55 -17.79 12.50
N ASN A 208 -12.49 -18.53 12.12
CA ASN A 208 -11.15 -17.96 12.02
C ASN A 208 -11.06 -16.97 10.85
N LEU A 209 -11.77 -17.24 9.75
CA LEU A 209 -11.78 -16.36 8.58
C LEU A 209 -12.45 -15.04 8.93
N ILE A 210 -13.62 -15.11 9.57
CA ILE A 210 -14.35 -13.94 10.04
C ILE A 210 -13.48 -13.17 11.05
N PHE A 211 -12.87 -13.87 12.02
CA PHE A 211 -11.99 -13.24 12.99
C PHE A 211 -10.82 -12.49 12.34
N SER A 212 -10.08 -13.14 11.44
CA SER A 212 -8.96 -12.52 10.73
C SER A 212 -9.39 -11.32 9.90
N PHE A 213 -10.54 -11.41 9.23
CA PHE A 213 -11.10 -10.33 8.43
C PHE A 213 -11.51 -9.14 9.31
N CYS A 214 -12.29 -9.38 10.37
CA CYS A 214 -12.75 -8.35 11.29
C CYS A 214 -11.58 -7.68 12.00
N LEU A 215 -10.60 -8.45 12.47
CA LEU A 215 -9.43 -7.90 13.14
C LEU A 215 -8.60 -7.04 12.18
N ALA A 216 -8.34 -7.51 10.96
CA ALA A 216 -7.65 -6.71 9.95
C ALA A 216 -8.41 -5.42 9.62
N LEU A 217 -9.74 -5.48 9.53
CA LEU A 217 -10.58 -4.31 9.27
C LEU A 217 -10.51 -3.31 10.43
N ILE A 218 -10.61 -3.78 11.68
CA ILE A 218 -10.51 -2.93 12.88
C ILE A 218 -9.13 -2.26 12.94
N LEU A 219 -8.05 -3.01 12.72
CA LEU A 219 -6.69 -2.47 12.73
C LEU A 219 -6.49 -1.44 11.61
N THR A 220 -7.00 -1.71 10.41
CA THR A 220 -6.91 -0.74 9.31
C THR A 220 -7.72 0.52 9.60
N ALA A 221 -8.94 0.38 10.12
CA ALA A 221 -9.78 1.50 10.49
C ALA A 221 -9.15 2.35 11.61
N ALA A 222 -8.47 1.72 12.57
CA ALA A 222 -7.73 2.42 13.62
C ALA A 222 -6.53 3.22 13.10
N LEU A 223 -6.01 2.87 11.92
CA LEU A 223 -4.89 3.54 11.25
C LEU A 223 -5.33 4.50 10.13
N SER A 224 -6.63 4.50 9.80
CA SER A 224 -7.21 5.41 8.82
C SER A 224 -7.57 6.74 9.48
N PRO A 225 -7.35 7.88 8.81
CA PRO A 225 -7.97 9.13 9.21
C PRO A 225 -9.48 8.98 9.16
N ALA A 226 -10.17 9.55 10.15
CA ALA A 226 -11.63 9.51 10.22
C ALA A 226 -12.24 10.24 9.00
N GLY A 227 -13.09 9.55 8.23
CA GLY A 227 -13.87 10.17 7.15
C GLY A 227 -13.17 10.31 5.79
N PHE A 228 -11.99 9.72 5.59
CA PHE A 228 -11.36 9.71 4.27
C PHE A 228 -12.12 8.81 3.29
N ALA A 229 -12.78 9.42 2.30
CA ALA A 229 -13.46 8.73 1.21
C ALA A 229 -13.04 9.36 -0.14
N PRO A 230 -12.57 8.56 -1.12
CA PRO A 230 -12.16 9.05 -2.43
C PRO A 230 -13.40 9.48 -3.24
N GLY A 231 -13.88 10.69 -2.99
CA GLY A 231 -15.09 11.21 -3.62
C GLY A 231 -15.59 12.53 -3.04
N ASN A 232 -15.22 12.86 -1.80
CA ASN A 232 -15.51 14.16 -1.23
C ASN A 232 -14.38 15.13 -1.61
N GLY A 233 -14.52 15.83 -2.73
CA GLY A 233 -13.52 16.76 -3.30
C GLY A 233 -13.17 17.98 -2.42
N ASN A 234 -13.51 17.94 -1.14
CA ASN A 234 -13.28 19.00 -0.15
C ASN A 234 -12.07 18.72 0.76
N ALA A 235 -11.32 17.63 0.54
CA ALA A 235 -10.10 17.36 1.31
C ALA A 235 -9.00 18.42 1.09
N ARG A 236 -9.09 19.21 0.02
CA ARG A 236 -8.19 20.33 -0.31
C ARG A 236 -8.31 21.57 0.61
N GLN A 237 -9.04 21.48 1.74
CA GLN A 237 -9.33 22.64 2.61
C GLN A 237 -8.90 22.48 4.08
N GLN A 238 -8.30 21.36 4.50
CA GLN A 238 -8.00 21.15 5.92
C GLN A 238 -6.50 21.20 6.30
N GLY A 239 -5.58 21.23 5.32
CA GLY A 239 -4.13 21.40 5.60
C GLY A 239 -3.74 22.82 6.04
N GLY A 240 -4.34 23.86 5.45
CA GLY A 240 -3.97 25.27 5.70
C GLY A 240 -4.45 25.89 7.02
N THR A 241 -5.01 25.12 7.96
CA THR A 241 -5.55 25.68 9.23
C THR A 241 -4.74 25.33 10.48
N GLN A 242 -3.76 24.42 10.39
CA GLN A 242 -2.96 24.03 11.56
C GLN A 242 -1.77 24.94 11.82
N GLY A 243 -1.05 25.41 10.79
CA GLY A 243 0.02 26.41 10.95
C GLY A 243 -0.48 27.76 11.49
N TRP A 244 -1.71 28.13 11.11
CA TRP A 244 -2.36 29.36 11.55
C TRP A 244 -2.56 29.46 13.07
N LYS A 245 -2.79 28.34 13.77
CA LYS A 245 -3.26 28.36 15.17
C LYS A 245 -2.16 28.53 16.21
N SER A 246 -0.91 28.19 15.93
CA SER A 246 0.17 28.24 16.93
C SER A 246 0.73 29.64 17.18
N GLU A 247 0.56 30.58 16.24
CA GLU A 247 1.18 31.92 16.31
C GLU A 247 0.17 33.08 16.37
N ALA A 248 -1.13 32.79 16.37
CA ALA A 248 -2.26 33.73 16.26
C ALA A 248 -2.49 34.69 17.45
N ARG A 249 -1.50 35.01 18.29
CA ARG A 249 -1.65 36.12 19.26
C ARG A 249 -1.37 37.45 18.56
N GLY A 250 -2.41 38.03 17.96
CA GLY A 250 -2.38 39.38 17.38
C GLY A 250 -2.45 39.45 15.85
N MET A 251 -2.73 38.33 15.18
CA MET A 251 -2.87 38.25 13.72
C MET A 251 -4.35 38.15 13.30
N LEU A 252 -4.69 38.68 12.11
CA LEU A 252 -6.02 38.58 11.50
C LEU A 252 -6.27 37.18 10.99
N SER A 253 -7.34 36.50 11.43
CA SER A 253 -7.70 35.16 10.97
C SER A 253 -7.75 35.00 9.43
N ALA A 254 -7.55 33.79 8.94
CA ALA A 254 -7.66 33.49 7.51
C ALA A 254 -9.00 33.97 6.89
N ASP A 255 -10.10 33.90 7.64
CA ASP A 255 -11.41 34.42 7.21
C ASP A 255 -11.44 35.96 7.14
N GLU A 256 -10.73 36.65 8.02
CA GLU A 256 -10.61 38.12 7.98
C GLU A 256 -9.75 38.58 6.81
N ILE A 257 -8.63 37.90 6.55
CA ILE A 257 -7.77 38.16 5.38
C ILE A 257 -8.54 37.93 4.08
N LYS A 258 -9.29 36.82 4.00
CA LYS A 258 -10.13 36.53 2.85
C LYS A 258 -11.18 37.61 2.60
N ARG A 259 -11.92 38.04 3.65
CA ARG A 259 -12.90 39.13 3.53
C ARG A 259 -12.25 40.45 3.13
N HIS A 260 -11.05 40.73 3.62
CA HIS A 260 -10.30 41.93 3.25
C HIS A 260 -9.95 41.93 1.75
N LEU A 261 -9.41 40.82 1.25
CA LEU A 261 -9.05 40.65 -0.17
C LEU A 261 -10.27 40.65 -1.09
N GLU A 262 -11.38 40.02 -0.69
CA GLU A 262 -12.65 40.10 -1.43
C GLU A 262 -13.15 41.55 -1.53
N GLY A 263 -13.00 42.35 -0.46
CA GLY A 263 -13.32 43.78 -0.46
C GLY A 263 -12.42 44.62 -1.39
N LEU A 264 -11.22 44.14 -1.69
CA LEU A 264 -10.29 44.74 -2.67
C LEU A 264 -10.53 44.25 -4.11
N GLY A 265 -11.53 43.39 -4.32
CA GLY A 265 -11.90 42.87 -5.65
C GLY A 265 -11.12 41.63 -6.09
N TYR A 266 -10.37 41.00 -5.18
CA TYR A 266 -9.73 39.71 -5.46
C TYR A 266 -10.73 38.56 -5.35
N THR A 267 -10.59 37.57 -6.23
CA THR A 267 -11.45 36.39 -6.29
C THR A 267 -10.62 35.11 -6.35
N LYS A 268 -11.25 33.95 -6.14
CA LYS A 268 -10.56 32.64 -6.15
C LYS A 268 -9.33 32.57 -5.23
N ILE A 269 -9.44 33.15 -4.03
CA ILE A 269 -8.40 33.16 -3.00
C ILE A 269 -8.12 31.72 -2.53
N LYS A 270 -6.85 31.29 -2.60
CA LYS A 270 -6.34 29.95 -2.25
C LYS A 270 -4.95 30.10 -1.62
N GLU A 271 -4.51 29.06 -0.89
CA GLU A 271 -3.15 28.98 -0.31
C GLU A 271 -2.85 30.23 0.54
N ILE A 272 -3.50 30.32 1.72
CA ILE A 272 -3.23 31.37 2.70
C ILE A 272 -2.25 30.78 3.70
N ASP A 273 -0.97 31.07 3.50
CA ASP A 273 0.11 30.49 4.29
C ASP A 273 0.90 31.58 5.01
N PHE A 274 1.48 31.25 6.17
CA PHE A 274 2.30 32.17 6.94
C PHE A 274 3.75 31.73 6.88
N GLU A 275 4.59 32.54 6.25
CA GLU A 275 6.01 32.26 6.04
C GLU A 275 6.81 33.56 6.22
N ASP A 276 7.97 33.47 6.87
CA ASP A 276 8.89 34.59 7.08
C ASP A 276 8.27 35.88 7.66
N GLY A 277 7.26 35.74 8.53
CA GLY A 277 6.59 36.88 9.18
C GLY A 277 5.55 37.59 8.31
N LYS A 278 5.20 37.02 7.14
CA LYS A 278 4.22 37.56 6.20
C LYS A 278 3.16 36.50 5.90
N VAL A 279 1.99 36.94 5.45
CA VAL A 279 0.96 36.03 4.93
C VAL A 279 1.04 36.03 3.41
N GLU A 280 1.38 34.90 2.82
CA GLU A 280 1.31 34.68 1.37
C GLU A 280 -0.10 34.26 0.99
N VAL A 281 -0.65 34.86 -0.06
CA VAL A 281 -1.98 34.52 -0.60
C VAL A 281 -1.95 34.50 -2.12
N LYS A 282 -2.41 33.39 -2.71
CA LYS A 282 -2.66 33.32 -4.16
C LYS A 282 -4.10 33.68 -4.47
N ALA A 283 -4.30 34.76 -5.19
CA ALA A 283 -5.62 35.26 -5.57
C ALA A 283 -5.68 35.70 -7.03
N THR A 284 -6.89 35.77 -7.59
CA THR A 284 -7.13 36.32 -8.93
C THR A 284 -7.53 37.79 -8.80
N ASP A 285 -6.81 38.69 -9.48
CA ASP A 285 -7.12 40.11 -9.53
C ASP A 285 -8.43 40.41 -10.30
N ALA A 286 -8.88 41.66 -10.26
CA ALA A 286 -10.09 42.09 -10.96
C ALA A 286 -9.99 41.96 -12.50
N GLN A 287 -8.79 41.79 -13.05
CA GLN A 287 -8.55 41.54 -14.47
C GLN A 287 -8.48 40.04 -14.82
N GLY A 288 -8.70 39.15 -13.85
CA GLY A 288 -8.69 37.71 -14.06
C GLY A 288 -7.30 37.07 -14.06
N ARG A 289 -6.26 37.80 -13.66
CA ARG A 289 -4.87 37.30 -13.59
C ARG A 289 -4.58 36.77 -12.20
N MET A 290 -3.88 35.65 -12.12
CA MET A 290 -3.36 35.13 -10.85
C MET A 290 -2.24 36.05 -10.36
N ALA A 291 -2.30 36.42 -9.09
CA ALA A 291 -1.31 37.21 -8.38
C ALA A 291 -1.00 36.53 -7.03
N GLU A 292 0.26 36.54 -6.68
CA GLU A 292 0.76 36.17 -5.35
C GLU A 292 0.88 37.47 -4.55
N LEU A 293 0.27 37.49 -3.37
CA LEU A 293 0.18 38.67 -2.52
C LEU A 293 0.83 38.36 -1.18
N TYR A 294 1.76 39.21 -0.77
CA TYR A 294 2.29 39.19 0.59
C TYR A 294 1.55 40.22 1.43
N LEU A 295 1.02 39.81 2.59
CA LEU A 295 0.22 40.65 3.47
C LEU A 295 0.86 40.71 4.86
N ASP A 296 0.73 41.87 5.50
CA ASP A 296 1.06 42.02 6.91
C ASP A 296 0.06 41.22 7.77
N PRO A 297 0.52 40.31 8.65
CA PRO A 297 -0.35 39.40 9.39
C PRO A 297 -1.25 40.08 10.42
N ALA A 298 -0.89 41.27 10.91
CA ALA A 298 -1.65 42.00 11.93
C ALA A 298 -2.69 42.95 11.33
N THR A 299 -2.41 43.49 10.14
CA THR A 299 -3.21 44.55 9.51
C THR A 299 -3.89 44.12 8.21
N GLY A 300 -3.44 43.05 7.58
CA GLY A 300 -3.95 42.57 6.30
C GLY A 300 -3.59 43.46 5.12
N GLN A 301 -2.66 44.41 5.29
CA GLN A 301 -2.23 45.30 4.21
C GLN A 301 -1.31 44.56 3.23
N ILE A 302 -1.57 44.72 1.94
CA ILE A 302 -0.71 44.18 0.87
C ILE A 302 0.64 44.90 0.93
N MET A 303 1.69 44.12 1.22
CA MET A 303 3.08 44.55 1.17
C MET A 303 3.51 44.65 -0.29
N ARG A 304 4.19 45.74 -0.67
CA ARG A 304 4.82 45.82 -1.98
C ARG A 304 6.20 45.15 -1.88
N ASP A 305 6.46 44.16 -2.74
CA ASP A 305 7.80 43.59 -2.86
C ASP A 305 8.83 44.66 -3.23
N HIS A 306 9.98 44.59 -2.56
CA HIS A 306 11.25 45.14 -3.01
C HIS A 306 12.15 43.99 -3.42
#